data_AF-A0A8J6UKA8-F1
#
_entry.id   AF-A0A8J6UKA8-F1
#
_cell.length_a   1.000
_cell.length_b   1.000
_cell.length_c   1.000
_cell.angle_alpha   90.00
_cell.angle_beta   90.00
_cell.angle_gamma   90.00
#
_symmetry.space_group_name_H-M   'P 1'
#
loop_
_entity.id
_entity.type
_entity.pdbx_description
1 polymer ?
#
loop_
_entity_poly.entity_id
_entity_poly.type
_entity_poly.pdbx_seq_one_letter_code
_entity_poly.pdbx_strand_id
1 'polypeptide(L)' 'MTTTERRCTSSRDGKVMLSCWIPEALREQLDQAWADQGLRRHGRTQKGMELMIEAYLRSQS' A
#
# COMPACT_ATOMS: atom_id res chain seq x y z
N MET A 1 -23.43 -11.39 -14.82
CA MET A 1 -22.90 -11.59 -13.45
C MET A 1 -22.36 -10.25 -12.98
N THR A 2 -23.11 -9.53 -12.16
CA THR A 2 -22.68 -8.25 -11.57
C THR A 2 -21.66 -8.56 -10.48
N THR A 3 -20.38 -8.24 -10.73
CA THR A 3 -19.34 -8.24 -9.70
C THR A 3 -19.72 -7.19 -8.67
N THR A 4 -20.29 -7.61 -7.55
CA THR A 4 -20.43 -6.77 -6.37
C THR A 4 -19.02 -6.37 -5.93
N GLU A 5 -18.56 -5.19 -6.34
CA GLU A 5 -17.35 -4.58 -5.82
C GLU A 5 -17.46 -4.59 -4.30
N ARG A 6 -16.64 -5.41 -3.64
CA ARG A 6 -16.52 -5.38 -2.19
C ARG A 6 -15.92 -4.02 -1.83
N ARG A 7 -16.79 -3.03 -1.60
CA ARG A 7 -16.39 -1.71 -1.10
C ARG A 7 -15.60 -1.95 0.18
N CYS A 8 -14.40 -1.41 0.23
CA CYS A 8 -13.51 -1.44 1.38
C CYS A 8 -14.30 -1.20 2.67
N THR A 9 -14.52 -2.24 3.47
CA THR A 9 -15.25 -2.13 4.73
C THR A 9 -14.28 -1.62 5.78
N SER A 10 -14.17 -0.29 5.88
CA SER A 10 -13.37 0.39 6.91
C SER A 10 -13.91 0.05 8.31
N SER A 11 -13.03 -0.24 9.26
CA SER A 11 -13.40 -0.16 10.68
C SER A 11 -12.26 0.41 11.50
N ARG A 12 -12.62 1.48 12.24
CA ARG A 12 -11.85 2.41 13.10
C ARG A 12 -11.21 3.61 12.38
N ASP A 13 -11.81 4.78 12.61
CA ASP A 13 -11.29 6.13 12.36
C ASP A 13 -10.86 6.46 10.92
N GLY A 14 -11.74 6.25 9.93
CA GLY A 14 -11.52 6.70 8.55
C GLY A 14 -10.33 6.02 7.84
N LYS A 15 -9.73 5.00 8.45
CA LYS A 15 -8.65 4.20 7.85
C LYS A 15 -9.25 2.99 7.16
N VAL A 16 -8.80 2.75 5.93
CA VAL A 16 -9.10 1.54 5.17
C VAL A 16 -7.90 0.62 5.24
N MET A 17 -8.13 -0.63 5.65
CA MET A 17 -7.11 -1.66 5.55
C MET A 17 -7.13 -2.22 4.12
N LEU A 18 -6.04 -2.04 3.40
CA LEU A 18 -5.85 -2.63 2.08
C LEU A 18 -5.02 -3.90 2.23
N SER A 19 -5.57 -5.03 1.76
CA SER A 19 -4.81 -6.24 1.52
C SER A 19 -4.61 -6.40 0.01
N CYS A 20 -3.38 -6.65 -0.40
CA CYS A 20 -3.05 -7.01 -1.78
C CYS A 20 -2.21 -8.28 -1.79
N TRP A 21 -2.36 -9.04 -2.86
CA TRP A 21 -1.50 -10.18 -3.11
C TRP A 21 -0.44 -9.77 -4.12
N ILE A 22 0.83 -9.90 -3.73
CA ILE A 22 2.00 -9.66 -4.58
C ILE A 22 2.98 -10.83 -4.42
N PRO A 23 3.81 -11.11 -5.44
CA PRO A 23 4.89 -12.08 -5.30
C PRO A 23 5.82 -11.72 -4.13
N GLU A 24 6.33 -12.74 -3.42
CA GLU A 24 7.22 -12.54 -2.28
C GLU A 24 8.48 -11.75 -2.64
N ALA A 25 9.11 -12.09 -3.78
CA ALA A 25 10.27 -11.37 -4.26
C ALA A 25 10.00 -9.86 -4.47
N LEU A 26 8.80 -9.51 -4.96
CA LEU A 26 8.41 -8.11 -5.13
C LEU A 26 8.21 -7.42 -3.77
N ARG A 27 7.59 -8.11 -2.81
CA ARG A 27 7.42 -7.60 -1.43
C ARG A 27 8.77 -7.27 -0.80
N GLU A 28 9.77 -8.14 -0.96
CA GLU A 28 11.12 -7.94 -0.41
C GLU A 28 11.86 -6.80 -1.09
N GLN A 29 11.78 -6.70 -2.43
CA GLN A 29 12.35 -5.58 -3.18
C GLN A 29 11.76 -4.23 -2.75
N LEU A 30 10.45 -4.17 -2.54
CA LEU A 30 9.77 -2.97 -2.04
C LEU A 30 10.21 -2.62 -0.61
N ASP A 31 10.29 -3.61 0.29
CA ASP A 31 10.75 -3.36 1.67
C ASP A 31 12.17 -2.80 1.70
N GLN A 32 13.07 -3.35 0.88
CA GLN A 32 14.45 -2.88 0.77
C GLN A 32 14.50 -1.45 0.19
N ALA A 33 13.80 -1.19 -0.91
CA ALA A 33 13.75 0.15 -1.51
C ALA A 33 13.23 1.22 -0.52
N TRP A 34 12.27 0.87 0.32
CA TRP A 34 11.76 1.75 1.38
C TRP A 34 12.74 1.88 2.55
N ALA A 35 13.50 0.83 2.88
CA ALA A 35 14.56 0.91 3.86
C ALA A 35 15.64 1.90 3.43
N ASP A 36 16.03 1.85 2.16
CA ASP A 36 17.05 2.72 1.55
C ASP A 36 16.60 4.19 1.50
N GLN A 37 15.28 4.44 1.43
CA GLN A 37 14.66 5.77 1.58
C GLN A 37 14.61 6.27 3.03
N GLY A 38 15.14 5.50 3.99
CA GLY A 38 15.19 5.86 5.41
C GLY A 38 13.89 5.58 6.18
N LEU A 39 12.93 4.83 5.61
CA LEU A 39 11.70 4.49 6.31
C LEU A 39 11.97 3.50 7.46
N ARG A 40 11.45 3.85 8.65
CA ARG A 40 11.59 3.05 9.88
C ARG A 40 10.99 1.67 9.72
N ARG A 41 11.65 0.66 10.28
CA ARG A 41 11.23 -0.76 10.21
C ARG A 41 9.77 -0.97 10.61
N HIS A 42 9.32 -0.37 11.71
CA HIS A 42 7.93 -0.45 12.14
C HIS A 42 7.06 0.48 11.30
N GLY A 43 6.11 -0.08 10.55
CA GLY A 43 5.22 0.67 9.68
C GLY A 43 5.79 1.01 8.30
N ARG A 44 7.01 0.53 7.96
CA ARG A 44 7.65 0.77 6.67
C ARG A 44 6.74 0.46 5.50
N THR A 45 6.20 -0.76 5.47
CA THR A 45 5.34 -1.24 4.38
C THR A 45 4.12 -0.37 4.20
N GLN A 46 3.45 0.00 5.31
CA GLN A 46 2.27 0.87 5.23
C GLN A 46 2.66 2.24 4.66
N LYS A 47 3.71 2.87 5.20
CA LYS A 47 4.12 4.20 4.77
C LYS A 47 4.62 4.21 3.33
N GLY A 48 5.35 3.17 2.93
CA GLY A 48 5.83 2.99 1.58
C GLY A 48 4.69 2.83 0.56
N MET A 49 3.67 2.04 0.90
CA MET A 49 2.47 1.90 0.08
C MET A 49 1.70 3.22 -0.03
N GLU A 50 1.53 3.97 1.07
CA GLU A 50 0.91 5.30 1.06
C GLU A 50 1.62 6.25 0.08
N LEU A 51 2.95 6.34 0.16
CA LEU A 51 3.76 7.20 -0.71
C LEU A 51 3.69 6.77 -2.18
N MET A 52 3.71 5.46 -2.45
CA MET A 52 3.59 4.93 -3.80
C MET A 52 2.23 5.23 -4.43
N ILE A 53 1.14 5.04 -3.67
CA ILE A 53 -0.22 5.36 -4.13
C ILE A 53 -0.35 6.86 -4.39
N GLU A 54 0.18 7.70 -3.49
CA GLU A 54 0.18 9.16 -3.66
C GLU A 54 0.95 9.58 -4.92
N ALA A 55 2.15 9.03 -5.14
CA ALA A 55 2.95 9.30 -6.32
C ALA A 55 2.24 8.90 -7.62
N TYR A 56 1.61 7.72 -7.63
CA TYR A 56 0.80 7.26 -8.76
C TYR A 56 -0.37 8.20 -9.03
N LEU A 57 -1.13 8.61 -8.01
CA LEU A 57 -2.27 9.52 -8.20
C LEU A 57 -1.83 10.88 -8.76
N ARG A 58 -0.70 11.42 -8.30
CA ARG A 58 -0.14 12.67 -8.85
C ARG A 58 0.33 12.54 -10.29
N SER A 59 0.75 11.34 -10.73
CA SER A 59 1.15 11.14 -12.13
C SER A 59 -0.05 10.99 -13.08
N GLN A 60 -1.27 10.84 -12.55
CA GLN A 60 -2.51 10.72 -13.33
C GLN A 60 -3.25 12.05 -13.50
N SER A 61 -2.79 13.14 -12.87
CA SER A 61 -3.34 14.50 -12.96
C SER A 61 -2.48 15.37 -13.88
#